data_AF-A0A0F3INA1-F1
#
_entry.id   AF-A0A0F3INA1-F1
#
_cell.length_a   1.000
_cell.length_b   1.000
_cell.length_c   1.000
_cell.angle_alpha   90.00
_cell.angle_beta   90.00
_cell.angle_gamma   90.00
#
_symmetry.space_group_name_H-M   'P 1'
#
loop_
_entity.id
_entity.type
_entity.pdbx_description
1 polymer ?
#
loop_
_entity_poly.entity_id
_entity_poly.type
_entity_poly.pdbx_seq_one_letter_code
_entity_poly.pdbx_strand_id
1 'polypeptide(L)'
;MILKASNVQELKSFGFYCDIKDAIEKEIDIKLGVNSWASLFEKIKSLEEKVQSNKEVILSTYREGNFKETKKKVSEVLGLKIKARSWNKLKSKIERIIDVLYLSDFDPYEHYEKTKLKKFKNSSKLEGIEIEIPSEKNSLASVLAKYRRPSNG
;
A
#
# COMPACT_ATOMS: atom_id res chain seq x y z
N MET A 1 -10.00 2.16 -9.24
CA MET A 1 -9.83 2.27 -7.77
C MET A 1 -10.67 3.46 -7.35
N ILE A 2 -11.62 3.30 -6.43
CA ILE A 2 -12.67 4.30 -6.12
C ILE A 2 -12.07 5.67 -5.74
N LEU A 3 -10.89 5.66 -5.14
CA LEU A 3 -10.14 6.85 -4.72
C LEU A 3 -9.64 7.72 -5.88
N LYS A 4 -9.58 7.18 -7.11
CA LYS A 4 -9.22 7.93 -8.33
C LYS A 4 -10.37 8.77 -8.89
N ALA A 5 -11.53 8.80 -8.24
CA ALA A 5 -12.63 9.65 -8.68
C ALA A 5 -12.13 11.10 -8.84
N SER A 6 -12.43 11.68 -9.99
CA SER A 6 -12.05 13.04 -10.36
C SER A 6 -13.09 14.04 -9.86
N ASN A 7 -14.32 13.58 -9.61
CA ASN A 7 -15.41 14.38 -9.10
C ASN A 7 -16.43 13.52 -8.33
N VAL A 8 -17.35 14.21 -7.64
CA VAL A 8 -18.41 13.58 -6.84
C VAL A 8 -19.33 12.68 -7.67
N GLN A 9 -19.54 12.99 -8.95
CA GLN A 9 -20.43 12.22 -9.83
C GLN A 9 -19.78 10.90 -10.26
N GLU A 10 -18.48 10.88 -10.51
CA GLU A 10 -17.72 9.66 -10.70
C GLU A 10 -17.69 8.83 -9.42
N LEU A 11 -17.55 9.46 -8.25
CA LEU A 11 -17.58 8.74 -6.97
C LEU A 11 -18.92 8.03 -6.74
N LYS A 12 -20.04 8.64 -7.17
CA LYS A 12 -21.38 8.06 -7.11
C LYS A 12 -21.60 6.92 -8.11
N SER A 13 -20.91 6.92 -9.25
CA SER A 13 -21.10 5.87 -10.25
C SER A 13 -20.54 4.51 -9.81
N PHE A 14 -19.65 4.49 -8.82
CA PHE A 14 -19.09 3.26 -8.26
C PHE A 14 -20.05 2.49 -7.35
N GLY A 15 -21.15 3.09 -6.90
CA GLY A 15 -22.17 2.40 -6.10
C GLY A 15 -22.82 3.26 -5.02
N PHE A 16 -23.44 2.60 -4.03
CA PHE A 16 -24.12 3.29 -2.93
C PHE A 16 -23.13 3.92 -1.96
N TYR A 17 -23.55 5.03 -1.34
CA TYR A 17 -22.72 5.82 -0.44
C TYR A 17 -22.11 4.99 0.71
N CYS A 18 -22.94 4.19 1.38
CA CYS A 18 -22.51 3.38 2.52
C CYS A 18 -21.46 2.35 2.10
N ASP A 19 -21.67 1.65 0.98
CA ASP A 19 -20.75 0.64 0.48
C ASP A 19 -19.41 1.24 0.08
N ILE A 20 -19.44 2.38 -0.63
CA ILE A 20 -18.23 3.10 -1.05
C ILE A 20 -17.46 3.64 0.15
N LYS A 21 -18.15 4.27 1.10
CA LYS A 21 -17.55 4.75 2.34
C LYS A 21 -16.91 3.59 3.13
N ASP A 22 -17.63 2.49 3.32
CA ASP A 22 -17.14 1.34 4.07
C ASP A 22 -15.97 0.65 3.36
N ALA A 23 -15.99 0.56 2.03
CA ALA A 23 -14.88 0.05 1.24
C ALA A 23 -13.61 0.90 1.44
N ILE A 24 -13.73 2.22 1.32
CA ILE A 24 -12.61 3.14 1.53
C ILE A 24 -12.08 3.05 2.96
N GLU A 25 -12.98 3.14 3.96
CA GLU A 25 -12.60 3.07 5.38
C GLU A 25 -11.92 1.74 5.74
N LYS A 26 -12.31 0.64 5.08
CA LYS A 26 -11.70 -0.69 5.24
C LYS A 26 -10.32 -0.76 4.57
N GLU A 27 -10.15 -0.10 3.43
CA GLU A 27 -8.90 -0.08 2.67
C GLU A 27 -7.81 0.72 3.41
N ILE A 28 -8.15 1.90 3.95
CA ILE A 28 -7.25 2.71 4.78
C ILE A 28 -7.22 2.31 6.25
N ASP A 29 -8.14 1.43 6.68
CA ASP A 29 -8.32 0.96 8.07
C ASP A 29 -8.45 2.12 9.08
N ILE A 30 -9.20 3.15 8.68
CA ILE A 30 -9.51 4.37 9.45
C ILE A 30 -10.94 4.82 9.14
N LYS A 31 -11.67 5.25 10.17
CA LYS A 31 -12.99 5.89 10.01
C LYS A 31 -12.84 7.34 9.57
N LEU A 32 -13.52 7.72 8.49
CA LEU A 32 -13.50 9.07 7.92
C LEU A 32 -14.49 10.02 8.59
N GLY A 33 -15.59 9.49 9.16
CA GLY A 33 -16.55 10.27 9.94
C GLY A 33 -17.37 11.28 9.12
N VAL A 34 -17.47 11.06 7.82
CA VAL A 34 -18.24 11.89 6.88
C VAL A 34 -19.62 11.30 6.63
N ASN A 35 -20.61 12.15 6.32
CA ASN A 35 -22.01 11.76 6.11
C ASN A 35 -22.58 12.19 4.75
N SER A 36 -21.78 12.81 3.88
CA SER A 36 -22.20 13.21 2.53
C SER A 36 -21.16 12.83 1.48
N TRP A 37 -21.60 12.73 0.22
CA TRP A 37 -20.71 12.48 -0.92
C TRP A 37 -19.68 13.60 -1.12
N ALA A 38 -20.09 14.86 -1.00
CA ALA A 38 -19.19 16.00 -1.12
C ALA A 38 -18.13 15.99 -0.02
N SER A 39 -18.53 15.79 1.24
CA SER A 39 -17.60 15.68 2.36
C SER A 39 -16.66 14.48 2.23
N LEU A 40 -17.13 13.36 1.68
CA LEU A 40 -16.29 12.19 1.42
C LEU A 40 -15.22 12.49 0.36
N PHE A 41 -15.62 13.08 -0.77
CA PHE A 41 -14.70 13.46 -1.83
C PHE A 41 -13.64 14.47 -1.37
N GLU A 42 -14.07 15.56 -0.71
CA GLU A 42 -13.18 16.57 -0.13
C GLU A 42 -12.21 15.96 0.89
N LYS A 43 -12.71 15.05 1.73
CA LYS A 43 -11.86 14.37 2.72
C LYS A 43 -10.80 13.49 2.05
N ILE A 44 -11.16 12.77 0.99
CA ILE A 44 -10.21 11.95 0.21
C ILE A 44 -9.15 12.86 -0.41
N LYS A 45 -9.54 13.92 -1.12
CA LYS A 45 -8.60 14.85 -1.77
C LYS A 45 -7.67 15.54 -0.78
N SER A 46 -8.21 16.05 0.32
CA SER A 46 -7.39 16.64 1.39
C SER A 46 -6.41 15.63 1.99
N LEU A 47 -6.77 14.35 2.08
CA LEU A 47 -5.87 13.31 2.57
C LEU A 47 -4.80 12.96 1.54
N GLU A 48 -5.15 12.86 0.26
CA GLU A 48 -4.19 12.65 -0.84
C GLU A 48 -3.11 13.75 -0.82
N GLU A 49 -3.53 15.02 -0.80
CA GLU A 49 -2.62 16.17 -0.73
C GLU A 49 -1.71 16.12 0.49
N LYS A 50 -2.28 15.87 1.69
CA LYS A 50 -1.50 15.79 2.93
C LYS A 50 -0.48 14.66 2.90
N VAL A 51 -0.86 13.50 2.37
CA VAL A 51 0.05 12.35 2.24
C VAL A 51 1.16 12.67 1.23
N GLN A 52 0.83 13.31 0.11
CA GLN A 52 1.82 13.72 -0.89
C GLN A 52 2.81 14.74 -0.34
N SER A 53 2.34 15.80 0.32
CA SER A 53 3.21 16.87 0.85
C SER A 53 4.04 16.45 2.07
N ASN A 54 3.59 15.45 2.84
CA ASN A 54 4.23 15.09 4.11
C ASN A 54 4.85 13.68 4.12
N LYS A 55 4.93 13.00 2.97
CA LYS A 55 5.48 11.63 2.88
C LYS A 55 6.85 11.51 3.53
N GLU A 56 7.77 12.41 3.21
CA GLU A 56 9.14 12.37 3.76
C GLU A 56 9.15 12.59 5.28
N VAL A 57 8.30 13.49 5.78
CA VAL A 57 8.14 13.78 7.21
C VAL A 57 7.56 12.58 7.95
N ILE A 58 6.58 11.89 7.35
CA ILE A 58 5.97 10.67 7.89
C ILE A 58 6.99 9.51 7.89
N LEU A 59 7.84 9.41 6.86
CA LEU A 59 8.86 8.37 6.75
C LEU A 59 10.08 8.63 7.66
N SER A 60 10.47 9.89 7.89
CA SER A 60 11.59 10.25 8.76
C SER A 60 11.24 10.15 10.24
N THR A 61 9.98 10.41 10.63
CA THR A 61 9.51 10.29 12.02
C THR A 61 9.57 8.88 12.61
N TYR A 62 9.86 7.85 11.79
CA TYR A 62 10.16 6.50 12.27
C TYR A 62 11.54 6.34 12.91
N ARG A 63 12.51 7.20 12.57
CA ARG A 63 13.92 6.98 12.96
C ARG A 63 14.27 7.55 14.34
N GLU A 64 13.52 8.53 14.83
CA GLU A 64 13.98 9.36 15.97
C GLU A 64 12.96 9.53 17.10
N GLY A 65 11.74 9.01 16.96
CA GLY A 65 10.62 9.32 17.88
C GLY A 65 10.17 8.15 18.78
N ASN A 66 9.56 8.48 19.92
CA ASN A 66 8.80 7.51 20.71
C ASN A 66 7.44 7.20 20.04
N PHE A 67 6.88 6.02 20.33
CA PHE A 67 5.62 5.55 19.72
C PHE A 67 4.46 6.54 19.85
N LYS A 68 4.32 7.17 21.01
CA LYS A 68 3.21 8.06 21.35
C LYS A 68 3.34 9.39 20.59
N GLU A 69 4.56 9.91 20.48
CA GLU A 69 4.86 11.14 19.74
C GLU A 69 4.72 10.95 18.24
N THR A 70 5.29 9.89 17.66
CA THR A 70 5.13 9.60 16.23
C THR A 70 3.66 9.39 15.89
N LYS A 71 2.91 8.64 16.71
CA LYS A 71 1.47 8.48 16.52
C LYS A 71 0.73 9.82 16.56
N LYS A 72 1.08 10.71 17.49
CA LYS A 72 0.47 12.04 17.62
C LYS A 72 0.78 12.91 16.40
N LYS A 73 2.05 13.03 16.03
CA LYS A 73 2.51 13.79 14.86
C LYS A 73 1.83 13.32 13.58
N VAL A 74 1.81 12.00 13.32
CA VAL A 74 1.16 11.46 12.11
C VAL A 74 -0.36 11.70 12.14
N SER A 75 -0.98 11.60 13.32
CA SER A 75 -2.42 11.89 13.49
C SER A 75 -2.74 13.36 13.21
N GLU A 76 -1.87 14.28 13.61
CA GLU A 76 -1.98 15.72 13.35
C GLU A 76 -1.78 16.04 11.86
N VAL A 77 -0.71 15.52 11.27
CA VAL A 77 -0.38 15.70 9.84
C VAL A 77 -1.53 15.21 8.95
N LEU A 78 -2.06 14.03 9.21
CA LEU A 78 -3.16 13.46 8.42
C LEU A 78 -4.54 14.03 8.80
N GLY A 79 -4.68 14.69 9.94
CA GLY A 79 -5.98 15.12 10.46
C GLY A 79 -6.96 13.96 10.67
N LEU A 80 -6.42 12.80 11.07
CA LEU A 80 -7.15 11.54 11.27
C LEU A 80 -6.77 10.91 12.61
N LYS A 81 -7.75 10.34 13.30
CA LYS A 81 -7.52 9.63 14.56
C LYS A 81 -6.98 8.22 14.31
N ILE A 82 -5.66 8.05 14.41
CA ILE A 82 -5.01 6.75 14.20
C ILE A 82 -5.10 5.90 15.47
N LYS A 83 -5.77 4.75 15.38
CA LYS A 83 -5.85 3.77 16.47
C LYS A 83 -4.80 2.66 16.26
N ALA A 84 -3.59 2.87 16.78
CA ALA A 84 -2.55 1.84 16.84
C ALA A 84 -2.17 1.54 18.29
N ARG A 85 -1.91 0.24 18.58
CA ARG A 85 -1.47 -0.27 19.90
C ARG A 85 -0.02 -0.75 19.92
N SER A 86 0.65 -0.79 18.77
CA SER A 86 2.05 -1.19 18.64
C SER A 86 2.70 -0.49 17.45
N TRP A 87 4.03 -0.42 17.45
CA TRP A 87 4.82 0.12 16.35
C TRP A 87 4.50 -0.55 15.01
N ASN A 88 4.49 -1.88 14.97
CA ASN A 88 4.17 -2.62 13.76
C ASN A 88 2.78 -2.27 13.22
N LYS A 89 1.78 -2.14 14.08
CA LYS A 89 0.42 -1.74 13.66
C LYS A 89 0.36 -0.30 13.18
N LEU A 90 1.11 0.61 13.79
CA LEU A 90 1.17 2.00 13.35
C LEU A 90 1.84 2.08 11.97
N LYS A 91 2.97 1.39 11.82
CA LYS A 91 3.72 1.31 10.57
C LYS A 91 2.87 0.75 9.44
N SER A 92 2.27 -0.43 9.62
CA SER A 92 1.43 -1.04 8.58
C SER A 92 0.20 -0.19 8.23
N LYS A 93 -0.38 0.56 9.17
CA LYS A 93 -1.48 1.48 8.87
C LYS A 93 -1.00 2.65 8.02
N ILE A 94 0.13 3.25 8.39
CA ILE A 94 0.70 4.38 7.64
C ILE A 94 1.12 3.93 6.24
N GLU A 95 1.79 2.80 6.12
CA GLU A 95 2.16 2.21 4.83
C GLU A 95 0.92 1.98 3.96
N ARG A 96 -0.17 1.43 4.52
CA ARG A 96 -1.44 1.29 3.78
C ARG A 96 -2.02 2.63 3.33
N ILE A 97 -2.03 3.63 4.20
CA ILE A 97 -2.54 4.97 3.85
C ILE A 97 -1.71 5.56 2.71
N ILE A 98 -0.38 5.43 2.78
CA ILE A 98 0.52 5.86 1.73
C ILE A 98 0.25 5.04 0.46
N ASP A 99 0.23 3.72 0.50
CA ASP A 99 0.01 2.88 -0.70
C ASP A 99 -1.33 3.17 -1.39
N VAL A 100 -2.35 3.54 -0.61
CA VAL A 100 -3.72 3.76 -1.09
C VAL A 100 -3.94 5.19 -1.60
N LEU A 101 -3.33 6.19 -0.95
CA LEU A 101 -3.55 7.62 -1.25
C LEU A 101 -2.36 8.30 -1.93
N TYR A 102 -1.16 7.77 -1.77
CA TYR A 102 0.02 8.18 -2.53
C TYR A 102 -0.06 7.52 -3.89
N LEU A 103 -0.83 8.17 -4.76
CA LEU A 103 -0.69 8.04 -6.20
C LEU A 103 0.69 8.60 -6.55
N SER A 104 1.74 7.80 -6.39
CA SER A 104 2.93 8.03 -7.21
C SER A 104 2.50 7.89 -8.66
N ASP A 105 3.23 8.52 -9.57
CA ASP A 105 3.24 8.05 -10.95
C ASP A 105 3.42 6.54 -10.87
N PHE A 106 2.37 5.79 -11.23
CA PHE A 106 2.38 4.35 -11.15
C PHE A 106 3.41 3.92 -12.17
N ASP A 107 4.62 3.62 -11.70
CA ASP A 107 5.65 3.05 -12.54
C ASP A 107 5.29 1.57 -12.75
N PRO A 108 4.79 1.19 -13.94
CA PRO A 108 4.37 -0.18 -14.20
C PRO A 108 5.56 -1.15 -14.06
N TYR A 109 6.78 -0.67 -14.34
CA TYR A 109 8.00 -1.44 -14.24
C TYR A 109 8.34 -1.71 -12.78
N GLU A 110 8.36 -0.69 -11.93
CA GLU A 110 8.66 -0.87 -10.50
C GLU A 110 7.59 -1.74 -9.81
N HIS A 111 6.31 -1.54 -10.13
CA HIS A 111 5.23 -2.38 -9.61
C HIS A 111 5.35 -3.84 -10.08
N TYR A 112 5.67 -4.05 -11.35
CA TYR A 112 5.92 -5.39 -11.88
C TYR A 112 7.07 -6.04 -11.12
N GLU A 113 8.23 -5.40 -11.01
CA GLU A 113 9.41 -5.98 -10.32
C GLU A 113 9.13 -6.29 -8.84
N LYS A 114 8.41 -5.41 -8.12
CA LYS A 114 8.01 -5.64 -6.72
C LYS A 114 7.02 -6.81 -6.56
N THR A 115 6.12 -7.02 -7.52
CA THR A 115 5.03 -8.01 -7.39
C THR A 115 5.24 -9.31 -8.16
N LYS A 116 6.16 -9.33 -9.12
CA LYS A 116 6.44 -10.45 -10.05
C LYS A 116 6.62 -11.77 -9.33
N LEU A 117 7.49 -11.80 -8.32
CA LEU A 117 7.82 -13.03 -7.61
C LEU A 117 6.64 -13.59 -6.80
N LYS A 118 5.90 -12.70 -6.12
CA LYS A 118 4.67 -13.07 -5.40
C LYS A 118 3.60 -13.59 -6.35
N LYS A 119 3.39 -12.92 -7.48
CA LYS A 119 2.43 -13.34 -8.51
C LYS A 119 2.82 -14.67 -9.14
N PHE A 120 4.10 -14.87 -9.44
CA PHE A 120 4.63 -16.14 -9.95
C PHE A 120 4.35 -17.29 -8.96
N LYS A 121 4.73 -17.13 -7.69
CA LYS A 121 4.45 -18.13 -6.65
C LYS A 121 2.95 -18.43 -6.51
N ASN A 122 2.11 -17.39 -6.50
CA ASN A 122 0.67 -17.57 -6.40
C ASN A 122 0.09 -18.28 -7.63
N SER A 123 0.59 -17.97 -8.83
CA SER A 123 0.19 -18.63 -10.07
C SER A 123 0.57 -20.11 -10.04
N SER A 124 1.81 -20.44 -9.69
CA SER A 124 2.27 -21.84 -9.59
C SER A 124 1.48 -22.63 -8.55
N LYS A 125 1.09 -22.00 -7.43
CA LYS A 125 0.24 -22.64 -6.41
C LYS A 125 -1.12 -23.05 -6.97
N LEU A 126 -1.69 -22.31 -7.92
CA LEU A 126 -2.96 -22.68 -8.57
C LEU A 126 -2.82 -23.92 -9.44
N GLU A 127 -1.61 -24.20 -9.93
CA GLU A 127 -1.26 -25.43 -10.66
C GLU A 127 -0.81 -26.57 -9.74
N GLY A 128 -0.89 -26.38 -8.42
CA GLY A 128 -0.43 -27.35 -7.42
C GLY A 128 1.09 -27.40 -7.23
N ILE A 129 1.82 -26.44 -7.80
CA ILE A 129 3.29 -26.36 -7.70
C ILE A 129 3.66 -25.44 -6.54
N GLU A 130 4.27 -26.01 -5.51
CA GLU A 130 4.78 -25.24 -4.36
C GLU A 130 6.21 -24.78 -4.62
N ILE A 131 6.39 -23.47 -4.76
CA ILE A 131 7.69 -22.85 -5.01
C ILE A 131 8.19 -22.16 -3.74
N GLU A 132 9.33 -22.64 -3.25
CA GLU A 132 10.12 -21.95 -2.24
C GLU A 132 10.90 -20.81 -2.90
N ILE A 133 10.71 -19.59 -2.41
CA ILE A 133 11.44 -18.42 -2.88
C ILE A 133 12.72 -18.31 -2.04
N PRO A 134 13.92 -18.48 -2.63
CA PRO A 134 15.16 -18.31 -1.90
C PRO A 134 15.33 -16.86 -1.45
N SER A 135 15.90 -16.63 -0.28
CA SER A 135 16.23 -15.29 0.23
C SER A 135 17.41 -14.64 -0.52
N GLU A 136 18.22 -15.44 -1.21
CA GLU A 136 19.43 -14.99 -1.89
C GLU A 136 19.19 -14.68 -3.37
N LYS A 137 19.76 -13.56 -3.84
CA LYS A 137 19.80 -13.21 -5.27
C LYS A 137 20.77 -14.12 -6.00
N ASN A 138 20.29 -15.30 -6.40
CA ASN A 138 21.05 -16.19 -7.27
C ASN A 138 20.97 -15.70 -8.72
N SER A 139 22.10 -15.67 -9.42
CA SER A 139 22.11 -15.37 -10.85
C SER A 139 21.67 -16.60 -11.64
N LEU A 140 20.99 -16.39 -12.78
CA LEU A 140 20.61 -17.51 -13.66
C LEU A 140 21.86 -18.32 -14.08
N ALA A 141 22.99 -17.64 -14.29
CA ALA A 141 24.26 -18.29 -14.61
C ALA A 141 24.75 -19.24 -13.50
N SER A 142 24.64 -18.85 -12.22
CA SER A 142 25.05 -19.71 -11.10
C SER A 142 24.13 -20.91 -10.93
N VAL A 143 22.83 -20.73 -11.17
CA VAL A 143 21.85 -21.84 -11.16
C VAL A 143 22.13 -22.79 -12.32
N LEU A 144 22.28 -22.29 -13.55
CA LEU A 144 22.55 -23.11 -14.73
C LEU A 144 23.88 -23.85 -14.65
N ALA A 145 24.91 -23.25 -14.04
CA ALA A 145 26.20 -23.90 -13.83
C ALA A 145 26.08 -25.17 -12.97
N LYS A 146 25.16 -25.21 -11.99
CA LYS A 146 24.91 -26.42 -11.18
C LYS A 146 24.26 -27.55 -11.97
N TYR A 147 23.47 -27.21 -12.99
CA TYR A 147 22.73 -28.18 -13.82
C TYR A 147 23.36 -28.44 -15.18
N ARG A 148 24.45 -27.74 -15.53
CA ARG A 148 25.27 -28.11 -16.69
C ARG A 148 25.92 -29.45 -16.41
N ARG A 149 25.47 -30.48 -17.13
CA ARG A 149 26.20 -31.75 -17.22
C ARG A 149 27.59 -31.43 -17.77
N PRO A 150 28.68 -32.02 -17.22
CA PRO A 150 29.94 -32.04 -17.94
C PRO A 150 29.68 -32.70 -19.29
N SER A 151 29.90 -31.96 -20.37
CA SER A 151 29.96 -32.54 -21.71
C SER A 151 31.16 -33.47 -21.74
N ASN A 152 30.92 -34.77 -21.51
CA ASN A 152 31.90 -35.80 -21.81
C ASN A 152 31.87 -36.04 -23.31
N GLY A 153 32.99 -35.74 -23.99
CA GLY A 153 33.25 -36.07 -25.40
C GLY A 153 33.31 -34.85 -26.29
#